data_AF-A0AAV8WBP3-F1
#
_entry.id   AF-A0AAV8WBP3-F1
#
_cell.length_a   1.000
_cell.length_b   1.000
_cell.length_c   1.000
_cell.angle_alpha   90.00
_cell.angle_beta   90.00
_cell.angle_gamma   90.00
#
_symmetry.space_group_name_H-M   'P 1'
#
loop_
_entity.id
_entity.type
_entity.pdbx_description
1 polymer ?
#
loop_
_entity_poly.entity_id
_entity_poly.type
_entity_poly.pdbx_seq_one_letter_code
_entity_poly.pdbx_strand_id
1 'polypeptide(L)'
;MTEIPSNVPAKKDHSKKLNPLKGIFVTCICAIGLRYWLMLSKYQSVIANHIEVSTPLNSWKRVLEGLHLLSIGVDPYKGDLLHETPLSLLIYRTLLDVFQQKIHWLFITFDIATGILLYLTAKKYVNELYADEEKNKHSFSKDRDVGFVLSCLPCFGHLVNYCQQGFLVGVIFLISSSLAPILWYLWIYCNSANANFYFGVTLAFAIAQIFLLTDILFAQVKREFMLKHGKDRKINGEEGILCLE
;
A
#
# COMPACT_ATOMS: atom_id res chain seq x y z
N MET A 1 14.86 10.69 -48.63
CA MET A 1 15.84 9.86 -47.88
C MET A 1 16.66 10.81 -47.03
N THR A 2 16.27 11.00 -45.79
CA THR A 2 17.00 11.80 -44.79
C THR A 2 17.05 10.95 -43.53
N GLU A 3 18.21 10.36 -43.29
CA GLU A 3 18.48 9.48 -42.16
C GLU A 3 18.40 10.29 -40.86
N ILE A 4 17.58 9.80 -39.91
CA ILE A 4 17.54 10.30 -38.54
C ILE A 4 18.69 9.60 -37.81
N PRO A 5 19.67 10.33 -37.24
CA PRO A 5 20.78 9.68 -36.53
C PRO A 5 20.26 9.01 -35.26
N SER A 6 20.41 7.69 -35.21
CA SER A 6 20.13 6.81 -34.07
C SER A 6 21.18 6.97 -32.97
N ASN A 7 21.26 8.16 -32.37
CA ASN A 7 22.11 8.38 -31.20
C ASN A 7 21.25 8.56 -29.94
N VAL A 8 20.58 7.48 -29.55
CA VAL A 8 20.05 7.34 -28.18
C VAL A 8 21.22 6.90 -27.32
N PRO A 9 21.70 7.72 -26.37
CA PRO A 9 22.81 7.31 -25.51
C PRO A 9 22.39 6.07 -24.72
N ALA A 10 23.17 4.99 -24.84
CA ALA A 10 23.01 3.78 -24.05
C ALA A 10 22.92 4.17 -22.56
N LYS A 11 21.78 3.85 -21.94
CA LYS A 11 21.51 4.09 -20.52
C LYS A 11 22.66 3.46 -19.72
N LYS A 12 23.53 4.29 -19.15
CA LYS A 12 24.66 3.84 -18.32
C LYS A 12 24.10 2.98 -17.21
N ASP A 13 24.39 1.68 -17.26
CA ASP A 13 24.07 0.72 -16.22
C ASP A 13 24.93 1.05 -14.99
N HIS A 14 24.43 1.95 -14.14
CA HIS A 14 25.04 2.33 -12.87
C HIS A 14 24.74 1.30 -11.76
N SER A 15 24.35 0.07 -12.12
CA SER A 15 24.30 -1.04 -11.17
C SER A 15 25.72 -1.48 -10.82
N LYS A 16 26.31 -0.84 -9.80
CA LYS A 16 27.23 -1.56 -8.91
C LYS A 16 26.42 -2.77 -8.42
N LYS A 17 26.59 -3.94 -9.06
CA LYS A 17 26.02 -5.21 -8.60
C LYS A 17 26.59 -5.49 -7.21
N LEU A 18 25.95 -4.94 -6.19
CA LEU A 18 26.23 -5.26 -4.81
C LEU A 18 25.82 -6.71 -4.63
N ASN A 19 26.79 -7.59 -4.38
CA ASN A 19 26.50 -9.00 -4.17
C ASN A 19 25.42 -9.11 -3.06
N PRO A 20 24.22 -9.62 -3.37
CA PRO A 20 23.10 -9.59 -2.42
C PRO A 20 23.44 -10.37 -1.14
N LEU A 21 24.26 -11.42 -1.27
CA LEU A 21 24.81 -12.19 -0.17
C LEU A 21 25.70 -11.37 0.77
N LYS A 22 26.51 -10.45 0.24
CA LYS A 22 27.34 -9.56 1.07
C LYS A 22 26.48 -8.57 1.84
N GLY A 23 25.42 -8.05 1.23
CA GLY A 23 24.46 -7.16 1.89
C GLY A 23 23.77 -7.85 3.07
N ILE A 24 23.24 -9.05 2.86
CA ILE A 24 22.56 -9.84 3.90
C ILE A 24 23.51 -10.15 5.06
N PHE A 25 24.73 -10.58 4.75
CA PHE A 25 25.73 -10.90 5.76
C PHE A 25 26.06 -9.69 6.65
N VAL A 26 26.24 -8.51 6.04
CA VAL A 26 26.48 -7.26 6.77
C VAL A 26 25.27 -6.91 7.65
N THR A 27 24.05 -7.03 7.12
CA THR A 27 22.84 -6.74 7.92
C THR A 27 22.68 -7.68 9.10
N CYS A 28 22.98 -8.97 8.94
CA CYS A 28 22.93 -9.94 10.05
C CYS A 28 23.98 -9.63 11.12
N ILE A 29 25.21 -9.29 10.73
CA ILE A 29 26.26 -8.90 11.70
C ILE A 29 25.85 -7.65 12.47
N CYS A 30 25.37 -6.62 11.77
CA CYS A 30 24.89 -5.40 12.42
C CYS A 30 23.72 -5.68 13.38
N ALA A 31 22.77 -6.54 12.99
CA ALA A 31 21.64 -6.92 13.83
C ALA A 31 22.09 -7.67 15.09
N ILE A 32 22.99 -8.65 14.97
CA ILE A 32 23.57 -9.37 16.11
C ILE A 32 24.28 -8.39 17.05
N GLY A 33 25.13 -7.51 16.51
CA GLY A 33 25.87 -6.54 17.30
C GLY A 33 24.95 -5.57 18.05
N LEU A 34 23.92 -5.05 17.37
CA LEU A 34 22.92 -4.18 17.97
C LEU A 34 22.14 -4.90 19.08
N ARG A 35 21.69 -6.13 18.83
CA ARG A 35 20.90 -6.92 19.79
C ARG A 35 21.72 -7.29 21.01
N TYR A 36 22.96 -7.70 20.82
CA TYR A 36 23.90 -8.00 21.90
C TYR A 36 24.20 -6.75 22.74
N TRP A 37 24.45 -5.61 22.10
CA TRP A 37 24.68 -4.34 22.79
C TRP A 37 23.47 -3.90 23.62
N LEU A 38 22.26 -3.98 23.07
CA LEU A 38 21.03 -3.63 23.78
C LEU A 38 20.79 -4.53 25.01
N MET A 39 21.10 -5.82 24.91
CA MET A 39 20.92 -6.78 26.03
C MET A 39 21.92 -6.57 27.17
N LEU A 40 23.14 -6.10 26.89
CA LEU A 40 24.14 -5.78 27.91
C LEU A 40 24.04 -4.35 28.46
N SER A 41 23.38 -3.46 27.72
CA SER A 41 23.28 -2.05 28.08
C SER A 41 22.30 -1.82 29.23
N LYS A 42 22.50 -0.70 29.93
CA LYS A 42 21.61 -0.22 31.00
C LYS A 42 20.17 0.03 30.52
N TYR A 43 19.97 0.19 29.21
CA TYR A 43 18.67 0.40 28.61
C TYR A 43 17.80 -0.86 28.58
N GLN A 44 18.36 -2.06 28.79
CA GLN A 44 17.59 -3.31 28.81
C GLN A 44 16.46 -3.26 29.84
N SER A 45 16.76 -2.80 31.05
CA SER A 45 15.78 -2.73 32.14
C SER A 45 14.78 -1.60 31.94
N VAL A 46 15.21 -0.46 31.38
CA VAL A 46 14.32 0.65 31.03
C VAL A 46 13.29 0.19 30.01
N ILE A 47 13.75 -0.39 28.89
CA ILE A 47 12.89 -0.87 27.79
C ILE A 47 11.96 -2.00 28.26
N ALA A 48 12.46 -2.93 29.06
CA ALA A 48 11.65 -4.06 29.56
C ALA A 48 10.51 -3.62 30.50
N ASN A 49 10.64 -2.47 31.18
CA ASN A 49 9.61 -1.94 32.06
C ASN A 49 8.60 -1.04 31.34
N HIS A 50 8.83 -0.70 30.07
CA HIS A 50 7.86 0.06 29.29
C HIS A 50 6.71 -0.84 28.83
N ILE A 51 5.50 -0.49 29.26
CA ILE A 51 4.24 -1.15 28.89
C ILE A 51 4.00 -1.22 27.36
N GLU A 52 4.56 -0.29 26.59
CA GLU A 52 4.45 -0.27 25.11
C GLU A 52 5.25 -1.40 24.45
N VAL A 53 6.34 -1.84 25.08
CA VAL A 53 7.28 -2.82 24.51
C VAL A 53 7.12 -4.18 25.17
N SER A 54 6.79 -4.22 26.46
CA SER A 54 6.59 -5.44 27.24
C SER A 54 5.15 -5.49 27.75
N THR A 55 4.30 -6.24 27.04
CA THR A 55 2.92 -6.50 27.47
C THR A 55 2.85 -7.63 28.50
N PRO A 56 1.72 -7.76 29.22
CA PRO A 56 1.47 -8.89 30.12
C PRO A 56 1.73 -10.27 29.48
N LEU A 57 1.49 -10.41 28.17
CA LEU A 57 1.66 -11.67 27.43
C LEU A 57 3.09 -11.91 26.95
N ASN A 58 3.87 -10.86 26.67
CA ASN A 58 5.19 -11.01 26.03
C ASN A 58 6.39 -10.78 26.97
N SER A 59 6.15 -10.62 28.28
CA SER A 59 7.20 -10.23 29.22
C SER A 59 8.01 -11.41 29.75
N TRP A 60 9.30 -11.46 29.42
CA TRP A 60 10.24 -12.46 29.96
C TRP A 60 10.35 -12.41 31.49
N LYS A 61 10.23 -11.23 32.09
CA LYS A 61 10.29 -11.04 33.55
C LYS A 61 9.14 -11.78 34.27
N ARG A 62 7.93 -11.74 33.69
CA ARG A 62 6.75 -12.42 34.24
C ARG A 62 6.89 -13.95 34.16
N VAL A 63 7.51 -14.46 33.10
CA VAL A 63 7.83 -15.90 32.98
C VAL A 63 8.77 -16.34 34.10
N LEU A 64 9.82 -15.55 34.40
CA LEU A 64 10.73 -15.82 35.51
C LEU A 64 10.03 -15.76 36.87
N GLU A 65 9.19 -14.75 37.10
CA GLU A 65 8.42 -14.61 38.33
C GLU A 65 7.42 -15.78 38.51
N GLY A 66 6.74 -16.19 37.44
CA GLY A 66 5.80 -17.30 37.50
C GLY A 66 6.47 -18.66 37.73
N LEU A 67 7.64 -18.90 37.14
CA LEU A 67 8.45 -20.08 37.44
C LEU A 67 8.97 -20.07 38.88
N HIS A 68 9.31 -18.89 39.40
CA HIS A 68 9.67 -18.74 40.81
C HIS A 68 8.50 -19.06 41.74
N LEU A 69 7.29 -18.56 41.46
CA LEU A 69 6.08 -18.90 42.23
C LEU A 69 5.80 -20.40 42.24
N LEU A 70 5.94 -21.04 41.07
CA LEU A 70 5.80 -22.49 40.94
C LEU A 70 6.82 -23.24 41.82
N SER A 71 8.06 -22.74 41.93
CA SER A 71 9.12 -23.35 42.73
C SER A 71 8.84 -23.34 44.25
N ILE A 72 8.10 -22.33 44.73
CA ILE A 72 7.68 -22.20 46.13
C ILE A 72 6.28 -22.80 46.39
N GLY A 73 5.72 -23.53 45.42
CA GLY A 73 4.43 -24.21 45.56
C GLY A 73 3.20 -23.30 45.48
N VAL A 74 3.37 -22.06 45.00
CA VAL A 74 2.27 -21.11 44.78
C VAL A 74 1.80 -21.23 43.33
N ASP A 75 0.49 -21.37 43.14
CA ASP A 75 -0.11 -21.45 41.81
C ASP A 75 0.09 -20.12 41.03
N PRO A 76 0.85 -20.12 39.92
CA PRO A 76 1.14 -18.92 39.14
C PRO A 76 -0.08 -18.31 38.44
N TYR A 77 -1.18 -19.07 38.31
CA TYR A 77 -2.41 -18.67 37.62
C TYR A 77 -3.47 -18.05 38.53
N LYS A 78 -3.26 -18.08 39.86
CA LYS A 78 -4.24 -17.54 40.82
C LYS A 78 -4.40 -16.02 40.76
N GLY A 79 -3.52 -15.32 40.06
CA GLY A 79 -3.60 -13.87 39.85
C GLY A 79 -3.40 -13.49 38.39
N ASP A 80 -3.36 -12.18 38.11
CA ASP A 80 -3.19 -11.63 36.76
C ASP A 80 -1.77 -11.80 36.18
N LEU A 81 -0.88 -12.54 36.88
CA LEU A 81 0.56 -12.60 36.59
C LEU A 81 0.90 -13.39 35.31
N LEU A 82 0.20 -14.49 35.04
CA LEU A 82 0.45 -15.34 33.88
C LEU A 82 -0.84 -15.75 33.19
N HIS A 83 -0.89 -15.50 31.88
CA HIS A 83 -1.98 -15.90 30.99
C HIS A 83 -1.56 -16.95 29.96
N GLU A 84 -0.30 -17.40 30.05
CA GLU A 84 0.32 -18.35 29.13
C GLU A 84 -0.08 -19.80 29.47
N THR A 85 -0.11 -20.68 28.47
CA THR A 85 -0.54 -22.08 28.69
C THR A 85 0.38 -22.84 29.67
N PRO A 86 -0.13 -23.75 30.52
CA PRO A 86 0.71 -24.53 31.45
C PRO A 86 1.82 -25.34 30.77
N LEU A 87 1.61 -25.73 29.52
CA LEU A 87 2.61 -26.40 28.70
C LEU A 87 3.79 -25.49 28.36
N SER A 88 3.56 -24.19 28.12
CA SER A 88 4.65 -23.24 27.85
C SER A 88 5.54 -23.03 29.09
N LEU A 89 4.97 -23.03 30.30
CA LEU A 89 5.75 -23.01 31.56
C LEU A 89 6.71 -24.21 31.67
N LEU A 90 6.26 -25.40 31.29
CA LEU A 90 7.12 -26.59 31.28
C LEU A 90 8.28 -26.44 30.28
N ILE A 91 8.00 -25.87 29.11
CA ILE A 91 9.01 -25.58 28.10
C ILE A 91 9.99 -24.52 28.62
N TYR A 92 9.52 -23.43 29.23
CA TYR A 92 10.39 -22.40 29.78
C TYR A 92 11.27 -22.92 30.91
N ARG A 93 10.73 -23.78 31.78
CA ARG A 93 11.51 -24.44 32.84
C ARG A 93 12.64 -25.28 32.25
N THR A 94 12.33 -26.17 31.31
CA THR A 94 13.36 -27.01 30.67
C THR A 94 14.37 -26.17 29.89
N LEU A 95 13.92 -25.10 29.23
CA LEU A 95 14.78 -24.15 28.52
C LEU A 95 15.74 -23.42 29.47
N LEU A 96 15.25 -22.95 30.63
CA LEU A 96 16.08 -22.28 31.65
C LEU A 96 17.08 -23.24 32.29
N ASP A 97 16.69 -24.49 32.53
CA ASP A 97 17.60 -25.51 33.08
C ASP A 97 18.73 -25.83 32.10
N VAL A 98 18.44 -25.88 30.79
CA VAL A 98 19.42 -26.18 29.73
C VAL A 98 20.32 -24.98 29.41
N PHE A 99 19.77 -23.77 29.29
CA PHE A 99 20.50 -22.61 28.80
C PHE A 99 20.99 -21.66 29.90
N GLN A 100 20.42 -21.73 31.11
CA GLN A 100 20.79 -20.92 32.28
C GLN A 100 21.05 -19.44 31.92
N GLN A 101 22.26 -18.94 32.21
CA GLN A 101 22.68 -17.56 31.98
C GLN A 101 22.87 -17.21 30.48
N LYS A 102 22.84 -18.19 29.57
CA LYS A 102 23.06 -18.00 28.13
C LYS A 102 21.77 -17.81 27.32
N ILE A 103 20.64 -17.55 27.99
CA ILE A 103 19.33 -17.37 27.33
C ILE A 103 19.35 -16.24 26.28
N HIS A 104 20.17 -15.20 26.47
CA HIS A 104 20.33 -14.11 25.52
C HIS A 104 20.81 -14.58 24.14
N TRP A 105 21.68 -15.61 24.08
CA TRP A 105 22.13 -16.19 22.82
C TRP A 105 20.99 -16.87 22.06
N LEU A 106 20.08 -17.54 22.79
CA LEU A 106 18.92 -18.19 22.20
C LEU A 106 17.99 -17.17 21.54
N PHE A 107 17.74 -16.03 22.18
CA PHE A 107 16.94 -14.97 21.56
C PHE A 107 17.61 -14.38 20.32
N ILE A 108 18.94 -14.18 20.35
CA ILE A 108 19.69 -13.68 19.19
C ILE A 108 19.64 -14.68 18.02
N THR A 109 19.77 -15.98 18.28
CA THR A 109 19.71 -16.99 17.20
C THR A 109 18.31 -17.09 16.60
N PHE A 110 17.26 -17.03 17.42
CA PHE A 110 15.88 -17.01 16.92
C PHE A 110 15.59 -15.76 16.08
N ASP A 111 16.05 -14.58 16.50
CA ASP A 111 15.86 -13.32 15.76
C ASP A 111 16.56 -13.34 14.39
N ILE A 112 17.75 -13.95 14.30
CA ILE A 112 18.44 -14.13 13.03
C ILE A 112 17.76 -15.19 12.16
N ALA A 113 17.31 -16.30 12.76
CA ALA A 113 16.58 -17.33 12.03
C ALA A 113 15.27 -16.80 11.43
N THR A 114 14.49 -16.02 12.18
CA THR A 114 13.27 -15.38 11.69
C THR A 114 13.57 -14.37 10.57
N GLY A 115 14.62 -13.56 10.73
CA GLY A 115 15.07 -12.63 9.69
C GLY A 115 15.46 -13.33 8.38
N ILE A 116 16.19 -14.45 8.47
CA ILE A 116 16.56 -15.26 7.29
C ILE A 116 15.31 -15.88 6.64
N LEU A 117 14.39 -16.42 7.44
CA LEU A 117 13.16 -17.02 6.95
C LEU A 117 12.30 -16.00 6.19
N LEU A 118 12.16 -14.79 6.75
CA LEU A 118 11.46 -13.68 6.12
C LEU A 118 12.13 -13.27 4.80
N TYR A 119 13.46 -13.19 4.76
CA TYR A 119 14.20 -12.91 3.53
C TYR A 119 13.95 -13.96 2.45
N LEU A 120 14.02 -15.25 2.80
CA LEU A 120 13.78 -16.35 1.85
C LEU A 120 12.33 -16.32 1.33
N THR A 121 11.38 -16.06 2.23
CA THR A 121 9.95 -15.96 1.89
C THR A 121 9.70 -14.78 0.96
N ALA A 122 10.21 -13.60 1.29
CA ALA A 122 10.09 -12.41 0.46
C ALA A 122 10.73 -12.61 -0.92
N LYS A 123 11.93 -13.22 -0.98
CA LYS A 123 12.59 -13.53 -2.24
C LYS A 123 11.76 -14.48 -3.11
N LYS A 124 11.17 -15.52 -2.51
CA LYS A 124 10.29 -16.45 -3.22
C LYS A 124 9.05 -15.74 -3.75
N TYR A 125 8.38 -14.96 -2.91
CA TYR A 125 7.18 -14.21 -3.26
C TYR A 125 7.42 -13.20 -4.39
N VAL A 126 8.49 -12.42 -4.31
CA VAL A 126 8.85 -11.43 -5.34
C VAL A 126 9.15 -12.11 -6.67
N ASN A 127 9.85 -13.25 -6.67
CA ASN A 127 10.10 -14.00 -7.90
C ASN A 127 8.80 -14.53 -8.54
N GLU A 128 7.85 -14.96 -7.72
CA GLU A 128 6.54 -15.42 -8.17
C GLU A 128 5.72 -14.26 -8.76
N LEU A 129 5.72 -13.10 -8.08
CA LEU A 129 5.08 -11.88 -8.59
C LEU A 129 5.66 -11.46 -9.95
N TYR A 130 6.98 -11.46 -10.11
CA TYR A 130 7.61 -11.14 -11.39
C TYR A 130 7.26 -12.15 -12.50
N ALA A 131 7.17 -13.44 -12.17
CA ALA A 131 6.76 -14.47 -13.12
C ALA A 131 5.31 -14.26 -13.59
N ASP A 132 4.43 -13.81 -12.70
CA ASP A 132 3.05 -13.47 -13.03
C ASP A 132 2.92 -12.15 -13.79
N GLU A 133 3.76 -11.15 -13.49
CA GLU A 133 3.85 -9.90 -14.27
C GLU A 133 4.30 -10.18 -15.71
N GLU A 134 5.31 -11.03 -15.93
CA GLU A 134 5.76 -11.39 -17.26
C GLU A 134 4.68 -12.11 -18.08
N LYS A 135 3.92 -13.02 -17.46
CA LYS A 135 2.78 -13.69 -18.11
C LYS A 135 1.67 -12.70 -18.48
N ASN A 136 1.40 -11.71 -17.62
CA ASN A 136 0.30 -10.76 -17.81
C ASN A 136 0.69 -9.47 -18.57
N LYS A 137 1.95 -9.34 -18.97
CA LYS A 137 2.51 -8.17 -19.67
C LYS A 137 1.79 -7.80 -20.97
N HIS A 138 1.18 -8.79 -21.63
CA HIS A 138 0.40 -8.58 -22.86
C HIS A 138 -1.04 -8.08 -22.62
N SER A 139 -1.57 -8.24 -21.40
CA SER A 139 -2.94 -7.85 -21.06
C SER A 139 -3.04 -6.42 -20.50
N PHE A 140 -2.03 -5.98 -19.74
CA PHE A 140 -2.02 -4.65 -19.13
C PHE A 140 -1.53 -3.56 -20.10
N SER A 141 -2.42 -3.00 -20.92
CA SER A 141 -2.28 -1.59 -21.28
C SER A 141 -3.08 -0.75 -20.31
N LYS A 142 -2.36 -0.12 -19.39
CA LYS A 142 -2.93 0.74 -18.35
C LYS A 142 -3.61 2.02 -18.90
N ASP A 143 -3.40 2.34 -20.19
CA ASP A 143 -3.89 3.57 -20.82
C ASP A 143 -4.90 3.35 -21.96
N ARG A 144 -5.31 2.10 -22.26
CA ARG A 144 -6.23 1.83 -23.39
C ARG A 144 -7.67 2.28 -23.13
N ASP A 145 -8.15 2.21 -21.90
CA ASP A 145 -9.56 2.50 -21.59
C ASP A 145 -9.87 4.00 -21.60
N VAL A 146 -8.94 4.83 -21.11
CA VAL A 146 -9.08 6.30 -21.10
C VAL A 146 -9.05 6.84 -22.53
N GLY A 147 -8.13 6.34 -23.36
CA GLY A 147 -8.00 6.76 -24.76
C GLY A 147 -9.23 6.44 -25.60
N PHE A 148 -9.90 5.30 -25.35
CA PHE A 148 -11.10 4.92 -26.09
C PHE A 148 -12.28 5.88 -25.82
N VAL A 149 -12.60 6.16 -24.56
CA VAL A 149 -13.71 7.06 -24.19
C VAL A 149 -13.43 8.49 -24.66
N LEU A 150 -12.19 8.98 -24.50
CA LEU A 150 -11.80 10.31 -24.95
C LEU A 150 -11.80 10.45 -26.49
N SER A 151 -11.43 9.39 -27.21
CA SER A 151 -11.42 9.39 -28.69
C SER A 151 -12.82 9.31 -29.31
N CYS A 152 -13.81 8.76 -28.58
CA CYS A 152 -15.21 8.75 -29.00
C CYS A 152 -15.96 10.06 -28.67
N LEU A 153 -15.41 10.93 -27.82
CA LEU A 153 -16.04 12.20 -27.44
C LEU A 153 -16.35 13.14 -28.63
N PRO A 154 -15.44 13.34 -29.62
CA PRO A 154 -15.69 14.17 -30.78
C PRO A 154 -16.87 13.68 -31.64
N CYS A 155 -17.14 12.38 -31.66
CA CYS A 155 -18.27 11.79 -32.39
C CYS A 155 -19.63 12.24 -31.82
N PHE A 156 -19.69 12.68 -30.56
CA PHE A 156 -20.90 13.17 -29.89
C PHE A 156 -20.95 14.70 -29.79
N GLY A 157 -20.18 15.44 -30.60
CA GLY A 157 -20.13 16.91 -30.56
C GLY A 157 -21.51 17.60 -30.66
N HIS A 158 -22.46 17.02 -31.38
CA HIS A 158 -23.84 17.52 -31.47
C HIS A 158 -24.61 17.46 -30.12
N LEU A 159 -24.19 16.60 -29.19
CA LEU A 159 -24.89 16.36 -27.93
C LEU A 159 -24.39 17.22 -26.78
N VAL A 160 -23.25 17.90 -26.95
CA VAL A 160 -22.64 18.77 -25.93
C VAL A 160 -23.61 19.86 -25.47
N ASN A 161 -24.45 20.38 -26.38
CA ASN A 161 -25.46 21.39 -26.06
C ASN A 161 -26.61 20.90 -25.17
N TYR A 162 -26.72 19.58 -24.95
CA TYR A 162 -27.76 18.95 -24.13
C TYR A 162 -27.22 18.40 -22.80
N CYS A 163 -25.91 18.44 -22.59
CA CYS A 163 -25.26 18.03 -21.34
C CYS A 163 -25.51 19.06 -20.23
N GLN A 164 -25.84 18.61 -19.02
CA GLN A 164 -26.20 19.49 -17.90
C GLN A 164 -25.01 19.85 -17.02
N GLN A 165 -24.09 18.91 -16.79
CA GLN A 165 -22.99 19.04 -15.83
C GLN A 165 -21.62 19.24 -16.48
N GLY A 166 -21.60 19.52 -17.79
CA GLY A 166 -20.36 19.63 -18.58
C GLY A 166 -19.32 20.60 -18.02
N PHE A 167 -19.75 21.73 -17.45
CA PHE A 167 -18.84 22.69 -16.82
C PHE A 167 -18.12 22.10 -15.60
N LEU A 168 -18.88 21.47 -14.69
CA LEU A 168 -18.32 20.84 -13.48
C LEU A 168 -17.35 19.72 -13.85
N VAL A 169 -17.77 18.84 -14.76
CA VAL A 169 -16.96 17.72 -15.24
C VAL A 169 -15.67 18.21 -15.91
N GLY A 170 -15.74 19.26 -16.73
CA GLY A 170 -14.58 19.88 -17.38
C GLY A 170 -13.56 20.42 -16.38
N VAL A 171 -14.01 21.09 -15.32
CA VAL A 171 -13.12 21.59 -14.25
C VAL A 171 -12.43 20.44 -13.52
N ILE A 172 -13.14 19.36 -13.20
CA ILE A 172 -12.54 18.19 -12.53
C ILE A 172 -11.46 17.55 -13.43
N PHE A 173 -11.69 17.46 -14.74
CA PHE A 173 -10.68 16.96 -15.68
C PHE A 173 -9.43 17.85 -15.75
N LEU A 174 -9.60 19.18 -15.79
CA LEU A 174 -8.48 20.13 -15.82
C LEU A 174 -7.64 20.08 -14.55
N ILE A 175 -8.31 20.05 -13.38
CA ILE A 175 -7.64 19.94 -12.08
C ILE A 175 -6.92 18.60 -11.98
N SER A 176 -7.56 17.50 -12.35
CA SER A 176 -6.96 16.16 -12.23
C SER A 176 -5.77 15.99 -13.17
N SER A 177 -5.86 16.52 -14.40
CA SER A 177 -4.77 16.42 -15.39
C SER A 177 -3.56 17.28 -15.01
N SER A 178 -3.75 18.40 -14.32
CA SER A 178 -2.65 19.24 -13.84
C SER A 178 -2.04 18.72 -12.53
N LEU A 179 -2.85 18.23 -11.58
CA LEU A 179 -2.37 17.69 -10.32
C LEU A 179 -1.70 16.31 -10.45
N ALA A 180 -2.14 15.46 -11.37
CA ALA A 180 -1.57 14.12 -11.54
C ALA A 180 -0.03 14.11 -11.71
N PRO A 181 0.57 14.86 -12.66
CA PRO A 181 2.03 14.89 -12.81
C PRO A 181 2.75 15.52 -11.61
N ILE A 182 2.13 16.52 -10.97
CA ILE A 182 2.69 17.20 -9.80
C ILE A 182 2.79 16.22 -8.62
N LEU A 183 1.69 15.57 -8.26
CA LEU A 183 1.66 14.63 -7.13
C LEU A 183 2.52 13.39 -7.40
N TRP A 184 2.56 12.91 -8.65
CA TRP A 184 3.46 11.83 -9.03
C TRP A 184 4.93 12.23 -8.83
N TYR A 185 5.29 13.44 -9.27
CA TYR A 185 6.64 13.94 -9.09
C TYR A 185 7.02 14.11 -7.61
N LEU A 186 6.11 14.67 -6.79
CA LEU A 186 6.35 14.84 -5.36
C LEU A 186 6.45 13.51 -4.60
N TRP A 187 5.70 12.48 -5.03
CA TRP A 187 5.75 11.15 -4.43
C TRP A 187 7.03 10.42 -4.81
N ILE A 188 7.37 10.36 -6.10
CA ILE A 188 8.50 9.57 -6.60
C ILE A 188 9.86 10.26 -6.38
N TYR A 189 9.96 11.56 -6.65
CA TYR A 189 11.25 12.26 -6.64
C TYR A 189 11.49 13.04 -5.35
N CYS A 190 10.47 13.76 -4.86
CA CYS A 190 10.63 14.57 -3.65
C CYS A 190 10.42 13.77 -2.35
N ASN A 191 9.87 12.55 -2.45
CA ASN A 191 9.55 11.65 -1.34
C ASN A 191 8.78 12.33 -0.18
N SER A 192 8.06 13.42 -0.50
CA SER A 192 7.39 14.31 0.45
C SER A 192 5.88 14.15 0.42
N ALA A 193 5.33 13.59 -0.66
CA ALA A 193 3.90 13.31 -0.78
C ALA A 193 3.61 11.83 -0.57
N ASN A 194 2.51 11.54 0.13
CA ASN A 194 2.00 10.19 0.33
C ASN A 194 1.32 9.66 -0.96
N ALA A 195 1.54 8.38 -1.29
CA ALA A 195 0.90 7.69 -2.41
C ALA A 195 -0.63 7.82 -2.45
N ASN A 196 -1.27 7.94 -1.27
CA ASN A 196 -2.72 8.13 -1.15
C ASN A 196 -3.22 9.40 -1.86
N PHE A 197 -2.42 10.46 -1.93
CA PHE A 197 -2.82 11.69 -2.63
C PHE A 197 -2.86 11.48 -4.15
N TYR A 198 -1.87 10.79 -4.71
CA TYR A 198 -1.84 10.44 -6.13
C TYR A 198 -3.01 9.50 -6.47
N PHE A 199 -3.29 8.52 -5.62
CA PHE A 199 -4.45 7.65 -5.73
C PHE A 199 -5.77 8.45 -5.75
N GLY A 200 -5.94 9.40 -4.83
CA GLY A 200 -7.14 10.26 -4.77
C GLY A 200 -7.38 11.05 -6.07
N VAL A 201 -6.34 11.60 -6.69
CA VAL A 201 -6.48 12.33 -7.97
C VAL A 201 -6.83 11.39 -9.12
N THR A 202 -6.28 10.18 -9.16
CA THR A 202 -6.67 9.19 -10.18
C THR A 202 -8.12 8.72 -10.01
N LEU A 203 -8.61 8.61 -8.77
CA LEU A 203 -10.01 8.30 -8.48
C LEU A 203 -10.94 9.44 -8.92
N ALA A 204 -10.57 10.69 -8.66
CA ALA A 204 -11.32 11.87 -9.10
C ALA A 204 -11.43 11.93 -10.63
N PHE A 205 -10.36 11.59 -11.34
CA PHE A 205 -10.35 11.47 -12.80
C PHE A 205 -11.31 10.38 -13.30
N ALA A 206 -11.32 9.20 -12.67
CA ALA A 206 -12.26 8.13 -13.01
C ALA A 206 -13.73 8.52 -12.73
N ILE A 207 -13.99 9.21 -11.62
CA ILE A 207 -15.33 9.73 -11.31
C ILE A 207 -15.79 10.74 -12.37
N ALA A 208 -14.91 11.62 -12.83
CA ALA A 208 -15.21 12.56 -13.91
C ALA A 208 -15.57 11.85 -15.22
N GLN A 209 -14.93 10.72 -15.53
CA GLN A 209 -15.27 9.90 -16.69
C GLN A 209 -16.66 9.27 -16.58
N ILE A 210 -17.03 8.76 -15.40
CA ILE A 210 -18.35 8.20 -15.16
C ILE A 210 -19.42 9.29 -15.34
N PHE A 211 -19.21 10.46 -14.75
CA PHE A 211 -20.15 11.58 -14.89
C PHE A 211 -20.29 12.03 -16.35
N LEU A 212 -19.18 12.11 -17.10
CA LEU A 212 -19.19 12.46 -18.51
C LEU A 212 -20.01 11.45 -19.33
N LEU A 213 -19.81 10.16 -19.08
CA LEU A 213 -20.54 9.09 -19.77
C LEU A 213 -22.04 9.17 -19.47
N THR A 214 -22.41 9.35 -18.20
CA THR A 214 -23.82 9.48 -17.80
C THR A 214 -24.49 10.71 -18.42
N ASP A 215 -23.79 11.85 -18.48
CA ASP A 215 -24.32 13.10 -19.03
C ASP A 215 -24.52 12.98 -20.55
N ILE A 216 -23.62 12.28 -21.26
CA ILE A 216 -23.78 12.00 -22.71
C ILE A 216 -24.97 11.07 -22.97
N LEU A 217 -25.14 10.00 -22.19
CA LEU A 217 -26.29 9.09 -22.34
C LEU A 217 -27.61 9.82 -22.08
N PHE A 218 -27.64 10.69 -21.07
CA PHE A 218 -28.81 11.47 -20.74
C PHE A 218 -29.12 12.53 -21.81
N ALA A 219 -28.08 13.17 -22.36
CA ALA A 219 -28.19 14.05 -23.51
C ALA A 219 -28.75 13.34 -24.76
N GLN A 220 -28.40 12.06 -24.98
CA GLN A 220 -28.97 11.24 -26.06
C GLN A 220 -30.47 11.06 -25.88
N VAL A 221 -30.92 10.64 -24.69
CA VAL A 221 -32.34 10.46 -24.36
C VAL A 221 -33.09 11.79 -24.52
N LYS A 222 -32.53 12.90 -24.03
CA LYS A 222 -33.13 14.23 -24.16
C LYS A 222 -33.26 14.65 -25.62
N ARG A 223 -32.25 14.39 -26.45
CA ARG A 223 -32.29 14.67 -27.89
C ARG A 223 -33.36 13.85 -28.60
N GLU A 224 -33.43 12.54 -28.35
CA GLU A 224 -34.46 11.69 -28.96
C GLU A 224 -35.88 12.11 -28.57
N PHE A 225 -36.07 12.51 -27.30
CA PHE A 225 -37.34 13.04 -26.83
C PHE A 225 -37.75 14.30 -27.61
N MET A 226 -36.80 15.25 -27.79
CA MET A 226 -37.03 16.49 -28.53
C MET A 226 -37.29 16.26 -30.03
N LEU A 227 -36.67 15.25 -30.64
CA LEU A 227 -36.93 14.88 -32.04
C LEU A 227 -38.32 14.26 -32.22
N LYS A 228 -38.83 13.50 -31.24
CA LYS A 228 -40.16 12.87 -31.32
C LYS A 228 -41.31 13.82 -30.99
N HIS A 229 -41.12 14.76 -30.07
CA HIS A 229 -42.21 15.64 -29.57
C HIS A 229 -42.13 17.08 -30.08
N GLY A 230 -41.09 17.43 -30.85
CA GLY A 230 -40.82 18.81 -31.25
C GLY A 230 -40.23 19.63 -30.11
N LYS A 231 -39.53 20.72 -30.47
CA LYS A 231 -38.85 21.60 -29.52
C LYS A 231 -39.80 22.59 -28.83
N ASP A 232 -40.97 22.83 -29.42
CA ASP A 232 -41.88 23.89 -29.02
C ASP A 232 -42.99 23.36 -28.12
N ARG A 233 -42.73 23.26 -26.82
CA ARG A 233 -43.81 23.23 -25.83
C ARG A 233 -44.15 24.66 -25.44
N LYS A 234 -45.22 25.20 -26.00
CA LYS A 234 -45.85 26.43 -25.49
C LYS A 234 -46.68 26.07 -24.26
N ILE A 235 -46.27 26.52 -23.08
CA ILE A 235 -47.06 26.41 -21.85
C ILE A 235 -47.56 27.83 -21.58
N ASN A 236 -48.89 28.03 -21.59
CA ASN A 236 -49.52 29.36 -21.40
C ASN A 236 -49.06 30.46 -22.37
N GLY A 237 -48.69 30.11 -23.61
CA GLY A 237 -48.29 31.08 -24.63
C GLY A 237 -46.82 31.50 -24.59
N GLU A 238 -46.05 31.04 -23.59
CA GLU A 238 -44.60 31.23 -23.50
C GLU A 238 -43.86 29.93 -23.88
N GLU A 239 -42.68 30.08 -24.51
CA GLU A 239 -41.81 28.96 -24.89
C GLU A 239 -41.21 28.31 -23.62
N GLY A 240 -41.67 27.09 -23.30
CA GLY A 240 -41.20 26.34 -22.14
C GLY A 240 -39.91 25.59 -22.43
N ILE A 241 -38.88 25.82 -21.60
CA ILE A 241 -37.63 25.05 -21.62
C ILE A 241 -37.81 23.82 -20.73
N LEU A 242 -37.42 22.64 -21.25
CA LEU A 242 -37.36 21.39 -20.47
C LEU A 242 -36.24 21.46 -19.44
N CYS A 243 -36.58 21.98 -18.27
CA CYS A 243 -35.88 21.77 -17.01
C CYS A 243 -36.33 20.42 -16.45
N LEU A 244 -35.39 19.51 -16.29
CA LEU A 244 -35.58 18.37 -15.41
C LEU A 244 -35.23 18.88 -14.02
N GLU A 245 -36.18 18.82 -13.09
CA GLU A 245 -35.83 18.77 -11.67
C GLU A 245 -34.95 17.56 -11.38
#